data_AF-A0A6B3FX91-F1
#
_entry.id   AF-A0A6B3FX91-F1
#
_cell.length_a   1.000
_cell.length_b   1.000
_cell.length_c   1.000
_cell.angle_alpha   90.00
_cell.angle_beta   90.00
_cell.angle_gamma   90.00
#
_symmetry.space_group_name_H-M   'P 1'
#
loop_
_entity.id
_entity.type
_entity.pdbx_description
1 polymer ?
#
loop_
_entity_poly.entity_id
_entity_poly.type
_entity_poly.pdbx_seq_one_letter_code
_entity_poly.pdbx_strand_id
1 'polypeptide(L)'
;ELAGLTDSPVVRLNRAVAVGEAGGPRAGLAELASLSDALPRRTAVAAYLHERDGDLETAARLYAEAAHKAPTLAERDHLTRQAARLNAERR
;
A
#
# COMPACT_ATOMS: atom_id res chain seq x y z
N GLU A 1 11.74 -21.54 -18.28
CA GLU A 1 10.72 -21.47 -17.20
C GLU A 1 11.07 -20.43 -16.13
N LEU A 2 10.89 -19.13 -16.44
CA LEU A 2 10.90 -18.01 -15.47
C LEU A 2 9.87 -16.92 -15.83
N ALA A 3 9.26 -16.98 -17.02
CA ALA A 3 8.33 -15.97 -17.54
C ALA A 3 6.97 -15.92 -16.81
N GLY A 4 6.65 -16.90 -15.96
CA GLY A 4 5.43 -16.90 -15.14
C GLY A 4 5.56 -16.13 -13.81
N LEU A 5 6.79 -15.89 -13.33
CA LEU A 5 7.04 -15.16 -12.08
C LEU A 5 6.99 -13.64 -12.27
N THR A 6 7.25 -13.17 -13.49
CA THR A 6 7.37 -11.75 -13.83
C THR A 6 6.04 -10.99 -13.75
N ASP A 7 4.91 -11.67 -13.60
CA ASP A 7 3.59 -11.03 -13.62
C ASP A 7 2.71 -11.39 -12.41
N SER A 8 3.32 -11.92 -11.35
CA SER A 8 2.59 -12.22 -10.12
C SER A 8 2.02 -10.94 -9.48
N PRO A 9 0.89 -11.03 -8.75
CA PRO A 9 0.32 -9.90 -8.00
C PRO A 9 1.34 -9.11 -7.16
N VAL A 10 2.27 -9.82 -6.52
CA VAL A 10 3.33 -9.23 -5.72
C VAL A 10 4.31 -8.42 -6.57
N VAL A 11 4.71 -8.92 -7.74
CA VAL A 11 5.63 -8.19 -8.63
C VAL A 11 5.00 -6.90 -9.14
N ARG A 12 3.71 -6.93 -9.51
CA ARG A 12 2.98 -5.73 -9.95
C ARG A 12 2.88 -4.69 -8.83
N LEU A 13 2.59 -5.10 -7.60
CA LEU A 13 2.57 -4.19 -6.45
C LEU A 13 3.94 -3.65 -6.10
N ASN A 14 4.99 -4.48 -6.13
CA ASN A 14 6.37 -4.05 -5.92
C ASN A 14 6.80 -3.04 -6.98
N ARG A 15 6.34 -3.18 -8.23
CA ARG A 15 6.58 -2.20 -9.29
C ARG A 15 5.94 -0.85 -8.97
N ALA A 16 4.69 -0.82 -8.50
CA ALA A 16 4.03 0.44 -8.10
C ALA A 16 4.80 1.16 -6.99
N VAL A 17 5.29 0.41 -5.99
CA VAL A 17 6.16 0.96 -4.95
C VAL A 17 7.46 1.49 -5.54
N ALA A 18 8.15 0.71 -6.38
CA ALA A 18 9.41 1.13 -7.00
C ALA A 18 9.27 2.37 -7.89
N VAL A 19 8.17 2.50 -8.63
CA VAL A 19 7.83 3.71 -9.39
C VAL A 19 7.60 4.88 -8.45
N GLY A 20 6.94 4.66 -7.31
CA GLY A 20 6.78 5.66 -6.26
C GLY A 20 8.10 6.14 -5.66
N GLU A 21 9.03 5.23 -5.41
CA GLU A 21 10.36 5.58 -4.90
C GLU A 21 11.21 6.33 -5.93
N ALA A 22 11.12 5.97 -7.21
CA ALA A 22 11.93 6.57 -8.27
C ALA A 22 11.35 7.90 -8.81
N GLY A 23 10.03 7.99 -8.95
CA GLY A 23 9.32 9.10 -9.58
C GLY A 23 8.46 9.93 -8.62
N GLY A 24 8.50 9.61 -7.33
CA GLY A 24 7.68 10.23 -6.30
C GLY A 24 6.34 9.51 -6.08
N PRO A 25 5.72 9.70 -4.91
CA PRO A 25 4.58 8.90 -4.44
C PRO A 25 3.37 8.95 -5.39
N ARG A 26 3.10 10.09 -6.03
CA ARG A 26 2.03 10.24 -7.03
C ARG A 26 2.24 9.39 -8.26
N ALA A 27 3.47 9.20 -8.72
CA ALA A 27 3.76 8.30 -9.83
C ALA A 27 3.46 6.85 -9.44
N GLY A 28 3.81 6.46 -8.21
CA GLY A 28 3.45 5.15 -7.67
C GLY A 28 1.94 4.95 -7.53
N LEU A 29 1.20 5.98 -7.11
CA LEU A 29 -0.27 5.93 -7.01
C LEU A 29 -0.91 5.80 -8.39
N ALA A 30 -0.40 6.51 -9.40
CA ALA A 30 -0.87 6.39 -10.77
C ALA A 30 -0.62 4.98 -11.35
N GLU A 31 0.56 4.42 -11.10
CA GLU A 31 0.87 3.03 -11.46
C GLU A 31 -0.06 2.05 -10.74
N LEU A 32 -0.26 2.22 -9.42
CA LEU A 32 -1.16 1.40 -8.63
C LEU A 32 -2.59 1.46 -9.18
N ALA A 33 -3.09 2.64 -9.54
CA ALA A 33 -4.45 2.82 -10.06
C ALA A 33 -4.74 1.98 -11.32
N SER A 34 -3.71 1.64 -12.12
CA SER A 34 -3.86 0.77 -13.29
C SER A 34 -4.09 -0.71 -12.97
N LEU A 35 -3.80 -1.14 -11.73
CA LEU A 35 -3.95 -2.54 -11.31
C LEU A 35 -5.37 -2.81 -10.78
N SER A 36 -5.77 -4.08 -10.75
CA SER A 36 -7.08 -4.50 -10.22
C SER A 36 -7.23 -4.23 -8.72
N ASP A 37 -8.40 -3.72 -8.31
CA ASP A 37 -8.75 -3.49 -6.90
C ASP A 37 -8.85 -4.78 -6.06
N ALA A 38 -9.01 -5.93 -6.72
CA ALA A 38 -9.07 -7.24 -6.05
C ALA A 38 -7.68 -7.78 -5.66
N LEU A 39 -6.59 -7.11 -6.03
CA LEU A 39 -5.24 -7.58 -5.71
C LEU A 39 -5.01 -7.58 -4.18
N PRO A 40 -4.60 -8.73 -3.60
CA PRO A 40 -4.24 -8.77 -2.18
C PRO A 40 -3.19 -7.72 -1.85
N ARG A 41 -3.35 -7.04 -0.70
CA ARG A 41 -2.44 -5.99 -0.18
C ARG A 41 -2.38 -4.69 -0.99
N ARG A 42 -3.15 -4.53 -2.07
CA ARG A 42 -3.25 -3.26 -2.81
C ARG A 42 -3.57 -2.08 -1.88
N THR A 43 -4.54 -2.24 -0.98
CA THR A 43 -4.93 -1.20 -0.02
C THR A 43 -3.77 -0.78 0.88
N ALA A 44 -2.90 -1.71 1.30
CA ALA A 44 -1.71 -1.40 2.10
C ALA A 44 -0.67 -0.61 1.30
N VAL A 45 -0.47 -0.95 0.01
CA VAL A 45 0.42 -0.19 -0.89
C VAL A 45 -0.12 1.22 -1.15
N ALA A 46 -1.43 1.36 -1.33
CA ALA A 46 -2.06 2.68 -1.44
C ALA A 46 -1.84 3.51 -0.16
N ALA A 47 -2.05 2.91 1.02
CA ALA A 47 -1.79 3.57 2.30
C ALA A 47 -0.35 4.09 2.40
N TYR A 48 0.63 3.24 2.07
CA TYR A 48 2.05 3.59 2.05
C TYR A 48 2.33 4.78 1.12
N LEU A 49 1.84 4.75 -0.11
CA LEU A 49 2.12 5.81 -1.07
C LEU A 49 1.44 7.14 -0.71
N HIS A 50 0.23 7.11 -0.13
CA HIS A 50 -0.41 8.31 0.40
C HIS A 50 0.34 8.90 1.60
N GLU A 51 0.87 8.04 2.48
CA GLU A 51 1.73 8.48 3.58
C GLU A 51 2.97 9.20 3.03
N ARG A 52 3.61 8.63 2.00
CA ARG A 52 4.77 9.22 1.32
C ARG A 52 4.42 10.52 0.58
N ASP A 53 3.18 10.71 0.12
CA ASP A 53 2.69 11.97 -0.47
C ASP A 53 2.33 13.03 0.59
N GLY A 54 2.39 12.68 1.88
CA GLY A 54 2.00 13.55 3.01
C GLY A 54 0.50 13.58 3.28
N ASP A 55 -0.31 12.80 2.55
CA ASP A 55 -1.74 12.63 2.82
C ASP A 55 -1.94 11.60 3.95
N LEU A 56 -1.57 12.02 5.16
CA LEU A 56 -1.62 11.18 6.35
C LEU A 56 -3.06 10.76 6.71
N GLU A 57 -4.05 11.56 6.30
CA GLU A 57 -5.46 11.25 6.53
C GLU A 57 -5.91 10.05 5.71
N THR A 58 -5.71 10.11 4.40
CA THR A 58 -6.06 9.01 3.52
C THR A 58 -5.24 7.77 3.87
N ALA A 59 -3.95 7.94 4.18
CA ALA A 59 -3.08 6.85 4.58
C ALA A 59 -3.58 6.13 5.84
N ALA A 60 -3.93 6.86 6.91
CA ALA A 60 -4.43 6.27 8.15
C ALA A 60 -5.70 5.44 7.93
N ARG A 61 -6.65 5.97 7.14
CA ARG A 61 -7.89 5.26 6.78
C ARG A 61 -7.58 3.98 6.01
N LEU A 62 -6.70 4.05 5.01
CA LEU A 62 -6.35 2.91 4.18
C LEU A 62 -5.56 1.83 4.95
N TYR A 63 -4.68 2.21 5.88
CA TYR A 63 -4.02 1.25 6.77
C TYR A 63 -5.03 0.49 7.64
N ALA A 64 -6.03 1.19 8.20
CA ALA A 64 -7.09 0.55 8.97
C ALA A 64 -7.92 -0.41 8.12
N GLU A 65 -8.29 -0.01 6.90
CA GLU A 65 -9.00 -0.86 5.94
C GLU A 65 -8.16 -2.10 5.56
N ALA A 66 -6.87 -1.92 5.30
CA ALA A 66 -5.96 -3.00 5.01
C ALA A 66 -5.83 -3.98 6.20
N ALA A 67 -5.78 -3.48 7.43
CA ALA A 67 -5.74 -4.30 8.64
C ALA A 67 -6.98 -5.22 8.75
N HIS A 68 -8.17 -4.70 8.43
CA HIS A 68 -9.39 -5.51 8.42
C HIS A 68 -9.36 -6.64 7.39
N LYS A 69 -8.67 -6.44 6.26
CA LYS A 69 -8.53 -7.41 5.17
C LYS A 69 -7.31 -8.33 5.32
N ALA A 70 -6.46 -8.11 6.32
CA ALA A 70 -5.20 -8.81 6.46
C ALA A 70 -5.41 -10.32 6.79
N PRO A 71 -4.71 -11.22 6.07
CA PRO A 71 -4.88 -12.67 6.22
C PRO A 71 -4.17 -13.24 7.46
N THR A 72 -3.25 -12.49 8.08
CA THR A 72 -2.50 -12.94 9.24
C THR A 72 -2.57 -11.91 10.37
N LEU A 73 -2.47 -12.39 11.61
CA LEU A 73 -2.46 -11.52 12.79
C LEU A 73 -1.25 -10.57 12.77
N ALA A 74 -0.07 -11.05 12.41
CA ALA A 74 1.13 -10.22 12.32
C ALA A 74 0.98 -9.06 11.32
N GLU A 75 0.37 -9.33 10.16
CA GLU A 75 0.09 -8.29 9.17
C GLU A 75 -0.97 -7.30 9.66
N ARG A 76 -2.05 -7.80 10.27
CA ARG A 76 -3.10 -6.96 10.88
C ARG A 76 -2.53 -6.03 11.95
N ASP A 77 -1.69 -6.55 12.85
CA ASP A 77 -1.09 -5.80 13.95
C ASP A 77 -0.12 -4.74 13.45
N HIS A 78 0.65 -5.04 12.40
CA HIS A 78 1.50 -4.05 11.75
C HIS A 78 0.66 -2.89 11.17
N LEU A 79 -0.35 -3.21 10.37
CA LEU A 79 -1.20 -2.21 9.69
C LEU A 79 -2.01 -1.38 10.69
N THR A 80 -2.51 -2.00 11.77
CA THR A 80 -3.23 -1.31 12.85
C THR A 80 -2.33 -0.30 13.55
N ARG A 81 -1.06 -0.66 13.82
CA ARG A 81 -0.07 0.25 14.41
C ARG A 81 0.27 1.40 13.47
N GLN A 82 0.37 1.18 12.16
CA GLN A 82 0.57 2.26 11.20
C GLN A 82 -0.59 3.25 11.23
N ALA A 83 -1.84 2.77 11.19
CA ALA A 83 -3.02 3.63 11.28
C ALA A 83 -3.04 4.44 12.60
N ALA A 84 -2.75 3.79 13.73
CA ALA A 84 -2.71 4.45 15.03
C ALA A 84 -1.60 5.52 15.11
N ARG A 85 -0.41 5.22 14.57
CA ARG A 85 0.71 6.17 14.51
C ARG A 85 0.33 7.41 13.70
N LEU A 86 -0.19 7.24 12.48
CA LEU A 86 -0.56 8.37 11.64
C LEU A 86 -1.69 9.20 12.25
N ASN A 87 -2.66 8.58 12.91
CA ASN A 87 -3.71 9.31 13.63
C ASN A 87 -3.17 10.10 14.83
N ALA A 88 -2.05 9.69 15.43
CA ALA A 88 -1.40 10.46 16.48
C ALA A 88 -0.60 11.64 15.91
N GLU A 89 0.07 11.45 14.77
CA GLU A 89 0.84 12.51 14.08
C GLU A 89 -0.03 13.62 13.49
N ARG A 90 -1.31 13.32 13.22
CA ARG A 90 -2.30 14.29 12.73
C ARG A 90 -2.91 15.19 13.80
N ARG A 91 -2.70 14.88 15.09
CA ARG A 91 -3.25 15.66 16.22
C ARG A 91 -2.34 16.83 16.57
#